data_AF-A0AAN6VT71-F1
#
_entry.id   AF-A0AAN6VT71-F1
#
_cell.length_a   1.000
_cell.length_b   1.000
_cell.length_c   1.000
_cell.angle_alpha   90.00
_cell.angle_beta   90.00
_cell.angle_gamma   90.00
#
_symmetry.space_group_name_H-M   'P 1'
#
loop_
_entity.id
_entity.type
_entity.pdbx_description
1 polymer ?
#
loop_
_entity_poly.entity_id
_entity_poly.type
_entity_poly.pdbx_seq_one_letter_code
_entity_poly.pdbx_strand_id
1 'polypeptide(L)'
;MGQPQPAQQPITSAAAQLSTQHERLILELLPFKDRRQFQEWLNSIYVRGSWNEFLRDFLVQNPLAPELDKAKTAQKAKDAINSRKPEYLMYHPDKGGWTAEDHHVRFIATIVSDNMLKGLWSESDWKKKNIDIAKAVYEVLTFLRATAFSPDSYPPRYEA
;
A
#
# COMPACT_ATOMS: atom_id res chain seq x y z
N MET A 1 19.30 36.84 33.39
CA MET A 1 19.29 36.96 31.92
C MET A 1 18.75 35.67 31.34
N GLY A 2 17.50 35.67 30.88
CA GLY A 2 16.89 34.50 30.26
C GLY A 2 17.24 34.44 28.77
N GLN A 3 17.78 33.31 28.31
CA GLN A 3 17.89 33.03 26.89
C GLN A 3 16.53 32.54 26.38
N PRO A 4 16.01 33.04 25.23
CA PRO A 4 14.84 32.45 24.60
C PRO A 4 15.27 31.17 23.87
N GLN A 5 14.62 30.05 24.24
CA GLN A 5 14.80 28.76 23.58
C GLN A 5 14.06 28.79 22.22
N PRO A 6 14.66 28.30 21.12
CA PRO A 6 14.08 28.44 19.79
C PRO A 6 12.80 27.62 19.66
N ALA A 7 11.77 28.24 19.06
CA ALA A 7 10.50 27.61 18.75
C ALA A 7 10.70 26.36 17.88
N GLN A 8 10.35 25.20 18.39
CA GLN A 8 10.22 23.96 17.61
C GLN A 8 9.06 24.15 16.63
N GLN A 9 9.36 24.45 15.37
CA GLN A 9 8.36 24.36 14.30
C GLN A 9 8.08 22.88 13.96
N PRO A 10 6.82 22.52 13.64
CA PRO A 10 6.35 21.15 13.76
C PRO A 10 6.70 20.33 12.51
N ILE A 11 7.71 19.48 12.63
CA ILE A 11 8.08 18.48 11.63
C ILE A 11 6.90 17.54 11.32
N THR A 12 5.96 17.40 12.27
CA THR A 12 4.74 16.60 12.19
C THR A 12 3.69 17.16 11.21
N SER A 13 3.63 18.49 11.00
CA SER A 13 2.63 19.08 10.11
C SER A 13 2.94 18.81 8.63
N ALA A 14 4.21 18.82 8.26
CA ALA A 14 4.65 18.57 6.89
C ALA A 14 4.43 17.11 6.48
N ALA A 15 4.73 16.13 7.35
CA ALA A 15 4.48 14.72 7.08
C ALA A 15 2.99 14.40 6.93
N ALA A 16 2.13 14.97 7.79
CA ALA A 16 0.69 14.83 7.70
C ALA A 16 0.07 15.54 6.47
N GLN A 17 0.66 16.66 6.05
CA GLN A 17 0.28 17.35 4.81
C GLN A 17 0.69 16.55 3.56
N LEU A 18 1.90 15.98 3.56
CA LEU A 18 2.39 15.11 2.47
C LEU A 18 1.55 13.84 2.36
N SER A 19 1.14 13.23 3.48
CA SER A 19 0.25 12.06 3.45
C SER A 19 -1.15 12.43 2.93
N THR A 20 -1.68 13.61 3.30
CA THR A 20 -2.97 14.10 2.79
C THR A 20 -2.92 14.40 1.29
N GLN A 21 -1.79 14.93 0.81
CA GLN A 21 -1.59 15.18 -0.62
C GLN A 21 -1.45 13.87 -1.41
N HIS A 22 -0.68 12.90 -0.89
CA HIS A 22 -0.52 11.58 -1.50
C HIS A 22 -1.85 10.82 -1.55
N GLU A 23 -2.63 10.87 -0.47
CA GLU A 23 -3.97 10.32 -0.41
C GLU A 23 -4.89 10.92 -1.48
N ARG A 24 -4.87 12.25 -1.67
CA ARG A 24 -5.65 12.90 -2.72
C ARG A 24 -5.26 12.42 -4.11
N LEU A 25 -3.96 12.30 -4.39
CA LEU A 25 -3.47 11.81 -5.68
C LEU A 25 -3.88 10.36 -5.93
N ILE A 26 -3.83 9.50 -4.90
CA ILE A 26 -4.25 8.09 -5.02
C ILE A 26 -5.76 7.99 -5.26
N LEU A 27 -6.54 8.85 -4.61
CA LEU A 27 -7.99 8.90 -4.81
C LEU A 27 -8.34 9.17 -6.28
N GLU A 28 -7.56 9.99 -6.99
CA GLU A 28 -7.74 10.28 -8.41
C GLU A 28 -7.44 9.08 -9.33
N LEU A 29 -6.71 8.06 -8.84
CA LEU A 29 -6.37 6.85 -9.60
C LEU A 29 -7.41 5.72 -9.45
N LEU A 30 -8.30 5.82 -8.46
CA LEU A 30 -9.20 4.75 -8.05
C LEU A 30 -10.66 5.17 -8.28
N PRO A 31 -11.59 4.21 -8.50
CA PRO A 31 -12.98 4.52 -8.85
C PRO A 31 -13.83 4.93 -7.62
N PHE A 32 -13.27 5.72 -6.70
CA PHE A 32 -13.97 6.19 -5.50
C PHE A 32 -14.51 7.59 -5.70
N LYS A 33 -15.72 7.86 -5.17
CA LYS A 33 -16.35 9.18 -5.29
C LYS A 33 -15.82 10.20 -4.30
N ASP A 34 -15.36 9.73 -3.15
CA ASP A 34 -14.94 10.56 -2.03
C ASP A 34 -13.90 9.86 -1.16
N ARG A 35 -13.25 10.66 -0.31
CA ARG A 35 -12.21 10.21 0.62
C ARG A 35 -12.72 9.14 1.60
N ARG A 36 -13.98 9.21 2.01
CA ARG A 36 -14.54 8.30 3.01
C ARG A 36 -14.62 6.88 2.45
N GLN A 37 -15.09 6.72 1.22
CA GLN A 37 -15.14 5.40 0.55
C GLN A 37 -13.74 4.80 0.40
N PHE A 38 -12.74 5.62 0.05
CA PHE A 38 -11.35 5.18 -0.03
C PHE A 38 -10.82 4.70 1.32
N GLN A 39 -11.07 5.46 2.40
CA GLN A 39 -10.65 5.09 3.75
C GLN A 39 -11.37 3.82 4.26
N GLU A 40 -12.67 3.68 4.00
CA GLU A 40 -13.42 2.46 4.32
C GLU A 40 -12.84 1.26 3.57
N TRP A 41 -12.48 1.43 2.29
CA TRP A 41 -11.82 0.40 1.50
C TRP A 41 -10.42 0.04 2.01
N LEU A 42 -9.58 1.03 2.32
CA LEU A 42 -8.24 0.82 2.89
C LEU A 42 -8.27 0.04 4.21
N ASN A 43 -9.30 0.27 5.03
CA ASN A 43 -9.48 -0.39 6.31
C ASN A 43 -10.27 -1.72 6.21
N SER A 44 -10.73 -2.08 5.01
CA SER A 44 -11.48 -3.31 4.79
C SER A 44 -10.56 -4.54 4.68
N ILE A 45 -11.19 -5.73 4.71
CA ILE A 45 -10.50 -7.01 4.50
C ILE A 45 -9.77 -7.09 3.14
N TYR A 46 -10.23 -6.34 2.13
CA TYR A 46 -9.69 -6.36 0.77
C TYR A 46 -8.33 -5.67 0.62
N VAL A 47 -7.89 -4.95 1.66
CA VAL A 47 -6.57 -4.29 1.71
C VAL A 47 -5.81 -4.71 2.96
N ARG A 48 -6.46 -4.71 4.13
CA ARG A 48 -5.80 -4.99 5.41
C ARG A 48 -5.20 -6.38 5.49
N GLY A 49 -5.83 -7.40 4.90
CA GLY A 49 -5.28 -8.76 4.87
C GLY A 49 -3.91 -8.80 4.17
N SER A 50 -3.88 -8.35 2.91
CA SER A 50 -2.67 -8.26 2.09
C SER A 50 -1.62 -7.33 2.70
N TRP A 51 -2.05 -6.23 3.33
CA TRP A 51 -1.14 -5.32 4.02
C TRP A 51 -0.47 -5.96 5.24
N ASN A 52 -1.25 -6.63 6.09
CA ASN A 52 -0.71 -7.33 7.25
C ASN A 52 0.22 -8.48 6.83
N GLU A 53 -0.10 -9.18 5.74
CA GLU A 53 0.79 -10.18 5.13
C GLU A 53 2.11 -9.55 4.67
N PHE A 54 2.06 -8.44 3.93
CA PHE A 54 3.25 -7.72 3.48
C PHE A 54 4.11 -7.20 4.64
N LEU A 55 3.47 -6.68 5.70
CA LEU A 55 4.15 -6.24 6.91
C LEU A 55 4.92 -7.39 7.57
N ARG A 56 4.22 -8.48 7.88
CA ARG A 56 4.76 -9.62 8.61
C ARG A 56 5.88 -10.30 7.84
N ASP A 57 5.69 -10.52 6.54
CA ASP A 57 6.57 -11.37 5.75
C ASP A 57 7.73 -10.60 5.12
N PHE A 58 7.64 -9.28 4.99
CA PHE A 58 8.68 -8.47 4.34
C PHE A 58 9.07 -7.22 5.14
N LEU A 59 8.13 -6.30 5.41
CA LEU A 59 8.49 -4.95 5.87
C LEU A 59 9.10 -4.92 7.27
N VAL A 60 8.64 -5.78 8.19
CA VAL A 60 9.20 -5.86 9.56
C VAL A 60 10.67 -6.28 9.54
N GLN A 61 11.05 -7.17 8.63
CA GLN A 61 12.44 -7.62 8.49
C GLN A 61 13.28 -6.65 7.64
N ASN A 62 12.64 -5.83 6.80
CA ASN A 62 13.28 -4.93 5.85
C ASN A 62 12.70 -3.50 5.90
N PRO A 63 12.72 -2.83 7.06
CA PRO A 63 12.03 -1.54 7.25
C PRO A 63 12.59 -0.42 6.37
N LEU A 64 13.88 -0.52 6.00
CA LEU A 64 14.59 0.44 5.16
C LEU A 64 14.72 -0.03 3.69
N ALA A 65 13.96 -1.05 3.28
CA ALA A 65 13.99 -1.51 1.90
C ALA A 65 13.68 -0.36 0.94
N PRO A 66 14.50 -0.16 -0.12
CA PRO A 66 14.24 0.87 -1.10
C PRO A 66 12.91 0.64 -1.80
N GLU A 67 12.33 1.71 -2.32
CA GLU A 67 11.17 1.62 -3.20
C GLU A 67 11.57 0.93 -4.51
N LEU A 68 10.71 0.03 -5.00
CA LEU A 68 10.96 -0.70 -6.23
C LEU A 68 10.52 0.11 -7.45
N ASP A 69 10.95 -0.30 -8.65
CA ASP A 69 10.44 0.30 -9.87
C ASP A 69 8.95 -0.03 -10.04
N LYS A 70 8.12 1.01 -10.00
CA LYS A 70 6.66 0.90 -10.12
C LYS A 70 6.23 0.24 -11.43
N ALA A 71 6.84 0.61 -12.55
CA ALA A 71 6.41 0.13 -13.87
C ALA A 71 6.68 -1.37 -14.02
N LYS A 72 7.88 -1.81 -13.63
CA LYS A 72 8.32 -3.21 -13.64
C LYS A 72 7.49 -4.05 -12.68
N THR A 73 7.26 -3.58 -11.46
CA THR A 73 6.49 -4.30 -10.44
C THR A 73 5.02 -4.45 -10.87
N ALA A 74 4.41 -3.37 -11.35
CA ALA A 74 3.04 -3.41 -11.87
C ALA A 74 2.90 -4.33 -13.09
N GLN A 75 3.89 -4.33 -13.98
CA GLN A 75 3.92 -5.20 -15.15
C GLN A 75 4.00 -6.68 -14.74
N LYS A 76 4.85 -7.03 -13.77
CA LYS A 76 4.91 -8.40 -13.23
C LYS A 76 3.62 -8.83 -12.56
N ALA A 77 2.98 -7.95 -11.78
CA ALA A 77 1.68 -8.23 -11.16
C ALA A 77 0.58 -8.46 -12.21
N LYS A 78 0.53 -7.62 -13.26
CA LYS A 78 -0.36 -7.82 -14.41
C LYS A 78 -0.16 -9.20 -15.04
N ASP A 79 1.09 -9.58 -15.29
CA ASP A 79 1.41 -10.85 -15.93
C ASP A 79 1.08 -12.04 -15.02
N ALA A 80 1.28 -11.90 -13.71
CA ALA A 80 0.88 -12.89 -12.71
C ALA A 80 -0.63 -13.12 -12.67
N ILE A 81 -1.43 -12.05 -12.66
CA ILE A 81 -2.90 -12.12 -12.68
C ILE A 81 -3.38 -12.78 -13.99
N ASN A 82 -2.89 -12.29 -15.14
CA ASN A 82 -3.33 -12.79 -16.45
C ASN A 82 -2.96 -14.26 -16.67
N SER A 83 -1.78 -14.68 -16.20
CA SER A 83 -1.29 -16.06 -16.32
C SER A 83 -1.79 -16.96 -15.18
N ARG A 84 -2.58 -16.40 -14.24
CA ARG A 84 -3.07 -17.09 -13.03
C ARG A 84 -1.96 -17.78 -12.25
N LYS A 85 -0.83 -17.09 -12.05
CA LYS A 85 0.33 -17.65 -11.36
C LYS A 85 -0.02 -18.03 -9.91
N PRO A 86 0.07 -19.32 -9.55
CA PRO A 86 -0.39 -19.79 -8.25
C PRO A 86 0.43 -19.20 -7.09
N GLU A 87 1.74 -18.97 -7.28
CA GLU A 87 2.60 -18.42 -6.24
C GLU A 87 2.10 -17.07 -5.70
N TYR A 88 1.42 -16.26 -6.53
CA TYR A 88 0.92 -14.94 -6.12
C TYR A 88 -0.58 -14.88 -5.86
N LEU A 89 -1.32 -15.97 -6.10
CA LEU A 89 -2.79 -15.98 -6.03
C LEU A 89 -3.35 -16.99 -5.02
N MET A 90 -2.58 -17.97 -4.57
CA MET A 90 -3.01 -18.90 -3.53
C MET A 90 -3.23 -18.19 -2.18
N TYR A 91 -4.09 -18.74 -1.33
CA TYR A 91 -4.34 -18.19 0.00
C TYR A 91 -3.10 -18.33 0.91
N HIS A 92 -2.38 -19.46 0.81
CA HIS A 92 -1.14 -19.73 1.52
C HIS A 92 -0.07 -20.22 0.55
N PRO A 93 0.57 -19.32 -0.21
CA PRO A 93 1.66 -19.71 -1.08
C PRO A 93 2.92 -20.05 -0.26
N ASP A 94 3.75 -20.95 -0.79
CA ASP A 94 5.10 -21.11 -0.30
C ASP A 94 5.93 -19.87 -0.68
N LYS A 95 6.56 -19.27 0.32
CA LYS A 95 7.36 -18.04 0.20
C LYS A 95 8.86 -18.29 0.30
N GLY A 96 9.28 -19.55 0.26
CA GLY A 96 10.69 -19.91 0.19
C GLY A 96 11.39 -19.20 -0.97
N GLY A 97 12.39 -18.38 -0.64
CA GLY A 97 13.20 -17.66 -1.62
C GLY A 97 12.54 -16.43 -2.26
N TRP A 98 11.41 -15.95 -1.72
CA TRP A 98 10.79 -14.72 -2.23
C TRP A 98 11.70 -13.49 -2.07
N THR A 99 11.75 -12.69 -3.12
CA THR A 99 12.42 -11.39 -3.14
C THR A 99 11.47 -10.27 -2.69
N ALA A 100 12.02 -9.07 -2.46
CA ALA A 100 11.20 -7.88 -2.24
C ALA A 100 10.15 -7.67 -3.34
N GLU A 101 10.53 -7.91 -4.60
CA GLU A 101 9.62 -7.76 -5.75
C GLU A 101 8.46 -8.76 -5.69
N ASP A 102 8.70 -9.99 -5.23
CA ASP A 102 7.66 -11.01 -5.08
C ASP A 102 6.60 -10.60 -4.05
N HIS A 103 7.02 -10.04 -2.92
CA HIS A 103 6.08 -9.54 -1.91
C HIS A 103 5.25 -8.36 -2.43
N HIS A 104 5.83 -7.46 -3.23
CA HIS A 104 5.09 -6.34 -3.84
C HIS A 104 4.11 -6.86 -4.91
N VAL A 105 4.56 -7.79 -5.77
CA VAL A 105 3.73 -8.43 -6.79
C VAL A 105 2.56 -9.16 -6.14
N ARG A 106 2.79 -9.92 -5.06
CA ARG A 106 1.76 -10.61 -4.28
C ARG A 106 0.71 -9.63 -3.74
N PHE A 107 1.15 -8.53 -3.13
CA PHE A 107 0.24 -7.50 -2.62
C PHE A 107 -0.68 -6.97 -3.71
N ILE A 108 -0.10 -6.56 -4.85
CA ILE A 108 -0.87 -6.01 -5.98
C ILE A 108 -1.80 -7.07 -6.57
N ALA A 109 -1.29 -8.27 -6.83
CA ALA A 109 -2.06 -9.36 -7.44
C ALA A 109 -3.29 -9.73 -6.61
N THR A 110 -3.13 -9.80 -5.29
CA THR A 110 -4.21 -10.16 -4.37
C THR A 110 -5.26 -9.07 -4.30
N ILE A 111 -4.85 -7.81 -4.10
CA ILE A 111 -5.80 -6.68 -4.03
C ILE A 111 -6.59 -6.56 -5.32
N VAL A 112 -5.93 -6.62 -6.49
CA VAL A 112 -6.64 -6.54 -7.76
C VAL A 112 -7.63 -7.69 -7.92
N SER A 113 -7.19 -8.93 -7.67
CA SER A 113 -8.03 -10.12 -7.87
C SER A 113 -9.26 -10.11 -6.96
N ASP A 114 -9.08 -9.81 -5.67
CA ASP A 114 -10.18 -9.76 -4.70
C ASP A 114 -11.16 -8.61 -5.01
N ASN A 115 -10.64 -7.46 -5.46
CA ASN A 115 -11.48 -6.30 -5.79
C ASN A 115 -12.19 -6.45 -7.14
N MET A 116 -11.68 -7.27 -8.05
CA MET A 116 -12.42 -7.70 -9.24
C MET A 116 -13.60 -8.60 -8.86
N LEU A 117 -13.41 -9.54 -7.92
CA LEU A 117 -14.49 -10.37 -7.39
C LEU A 117 -15.54 -9.56 -6.63
N LYS A 118 -15.10 -8.52 -5.90
CA LYS A 118 -15.99 -7.63 -5.14
C LYS A 118 -16.72 -6.60 -6.01
N GLY A 119 -16.25 -6.38 -7.25
CA GLY A 119 -16.86 -5.46 -8.20
C GLY A 119 -16.39 -4.00 -8.09
N LEU A 120 -15.24 -3.73 -7.46
CA LEU A 120 -14.59 -2.42 -7.55
C LEU A 120 -14.13 -2.14 -8.99
N TRP A 121 -13.62 -3.18 -9.65
CA TRP A 121 -13.31 -3.18 -11.08
C TRP A 121 -14.04 -4.33 -11.76
N SER A 122 -14.63 -4.07 -12.92
CA SER A 122 -15.16 -5.13 -13.78
C SER A 122 -14.04 -5.83 -14.56
N GLU A 123 -14.32 -7.00 -15.13
CA GLU A 123 -13.40 -7.62 -16.11
C GLU A 123 -13.11 -6.72 -17.31
N SER A 124 -14.08 -5.89 -17.74
CA SER A 124 -13.89 -4.93 -18.82
C SER A 124 -12.90 -3.84 -18.41
N ASP A 125 -12.97 -3.34 -17.17
CA ASP A 125 -12.01 -2.35 -16.65
C ASP A 125 -10.60 -2.95 -16.64
N TRP A 126 -10.46 -4.19 -16.14
CA TRP A 126 -9.19 -4.90 -16.18
C TRP A 126 -8.65 -5.04 -17.61
N LYS A 127 -9.46 -5.52 -18.56
CA LYS A 127 -9.02 -5.68 -19.96
C LYS A 127 -8.52 -4.39 -20.59
N LYS A 128 -9.10 -3.24 -20.23
CA LYS A 128 -8.76 -1.93 -20.81
C LYS A 128 -7.63 -1.19 -20.07
N LYS A 129 -7.55 -1.36 -18.75
CA LYS A 129 -6.73 -0.52 -17.86
C LYS A 129 -5.86 -1.32 -16.89
N ASN A 130 -5.60 -2.60 -17.15
CA ASN A 130 -4.89 -3.50 -16.22
C ASN A 130 -3.59 -2.91 -15.66
N ILE A 131 -2.75 -2.30 -16.50
CA ILE A 131 -1.48 -1.74 -16.06
C ILE A 131 -1.67 -0.50 -15.18
N ASP A 132 -2.66 0.33 -15.48
CA ASP A 132 -2.96 1.53 -14.68
C ASP A 132 -3.57 1.15 -13.34
N ILE A 133 -4.44 0.13 -13.32
CA ILE A 133 -4.98 -0.45 -12.08
C ILE A 133 -3.83 -1.01 -11.23
N ALA A 134 -2.92 -1.78 -11.82
CA ALA A 134 -1.77 -2.33 -11.10
C ALA A 134 -0.84 -1.24 -10.53
N LYS A 135 -0.62 -0.16 -11.29
CA LYS A 135 0.14 1.02 -10.81
C LYS A 135 -0.59 1.76 -9.69
N ALA A 136 -1.91 1.90 -9.78
CA ALA A 136 -2.71 2.54 -8.72
C ALA A 136 -2.61 1.75 -7.41
N VAL A 137 -2.68 0.43 -7.47
CA VAL A 137 -2.50 -0.44 -6.28
C VAL A 137 -1.06 -0.41 -5.76
N TYR A 138 -0.06 -0.24 -6.64
CA TYR A 138 1.32 0.02 -6.21
C TYR A 138 1.40 1.32 -5.38
N GLU A 139 0.76 2.40 -5.81
CA GLU A 139 0.73 3.66 -5.03
C GLU A 139 0.04 3.49 -3.68
N VAL A 140 -1.02 2.67 -3.60
CA VAL A 140 -1.65 2.29 -2.32
C VAL A 140 -0.65 1.61 -1.39
N LEU A 141 0.19 0.70 -1.91
CA LEU A 141 1.25 0.08 -1.11
C LEU A 141 2.24 1.11 -0.59
N THR A 142 2.73 2.01 -1.45
CA THR A 142 3.66 3.08 -1.05
C THR A 142 3.06 3.99 0.02
N PHE A 143 1.79 4.36 -0.13
CA PHE A 143 1.05 5.15 0.87
C PHE A 143 0.93 4.43 2.21
N LEU A 144 0.57 3.15 2.21
CA LEU A 144 0.49 2.35 3.43
C LEU A 144 1.86 2.26 4.12
N ARG A 145 2.94 2.05 3.36
CA ARG A 145 4.31 2.05 3.90
C ARG A 145 4.69 3.40 4.53
N ALA A 146 4.38 4.51 3.87
CA ALA A 146 4.69 5.84 4.36
C ALA A 146 3.94 6.19 5.67
N THR A 147 2.71 5.67 5.82
CA THR A 147 1.85 5.94 6.98
C THR A 147 2.03 4.94 8.13
N ALA A 148 2.59 3.76 7.87
CA ALA A 148 2.79 2.68 8.86
C ALA A 148 3.68 3.06 10.05
N PHE A 149 4.66 3.94 9.82
CA PHE A 149 5.65 4.33 10.83
C PHE A 149 5.50 5.79 11.26
N SER A 150 4.35 6.41 11.02
CA SER A 150 4.08 7.74 11.54
C SER A 150 4.16 7.71 13.08
N PRO A 151 4.89 8.65 13.72
CA PRO A 151 5.20 8.61 15.15
C PRO A 151 3.97 8.62 16.08
N ASP A 152 2.79 9.04 15.59
CA ASP A 152 1.52 8.95 16.32
C ASP A 152 1.04 7.51 16.58
N SER A 153 1.67 6.50 15.96
CA SER A 153 1.31 5.08 16.14
C SER A 153 1.84 4.50 17.46
N TYR A 154 2.74 5.20 18.15
CA TYR A 154 3.25 4.84 19.48
C TYR A 154 3.08 6.04 20.43
N PRO A 155 1.91 6.19 21.09
CA PRO A 155 1.80 7.19 22.15
C PRO A 155 2.88 6.93 23.21
N PRO A 156 3.48 7.97 23.81
CA PRO A 156 4.46 7.80 24.88
C PRO A 156 3.88 6.89 25.95
N ARG A 157 4.53 5.73 26.18
CA ARG A 157 4.22 4.91 27.34
C ARG A 157 4.82 5.64 28.53
N TYR A 158 3.95 6.26 29.33
CA TYR A 158 4.33 6.63 30.69
C TYR A 158 4.47 5.32 31.46
N GLU A 159 5.70 4.82 31.57
CA GLU A 159 6.00 3.80 32.57
C GLU A 159 5.74 4.40 33.95
N ALA A 160 4.99 3.66 34.76
CA ALA A 160 4.54 4.04 36.10
C ALA A 160 5.62 3.80 37.14
#